data_AF-A0A842U3P5-F1
#
_entry.id   AF-A0A842U3P5-F1
#
_cell.length_a   1.000
_cell.length_b   1.000
_cell.length_c   1.000
_cell.angle_alpha   90.00
_cell.angle_beta   90.00
_cell.angle_gamma   90.00
#
_symmetry.space_group_name_H-M   'P 1'
#
loop_
_entity.id
_entity.type
_entity.pdbx_description
1 polymer ?
#
loop_
_entity_poly.entity_id
_entity_poly.type
_entity_poly.pdbx_seq_one_letter_code
_entity_poly.pdbx_strand_id
1 'polypeptide(L)'
;MGEKKLKKEIIERIWKLRDLIKDLEVIKDKIVDLLRIEQDLDESIKKVWITDVKECYYRIIGAWELLRAGIDGKVKYLESSKIFVSAGKSRLTQFFSELKTFDNEKAERLIINAKEIFDKLIQAFQNEFDLLTPKKIIEKPLEPIKKISEKNYQLTCSICGEISVIFTIGKGTLDKDEKLIFNGITHSTSLGKELAEELFMTLKTKDLSKVHDFMKKYHSNEGLDAYCPECDKVYCWEHYNAEEVFDIGFYDCTYGICPKGHRRIIDD
;
A
#
# COMPACT_ATOMS: atom_id res chain seq x y z
N MET A 1 28.14 21.83 -3.98
CA MET A 1 27.30 22.23 -2.83
C MET A 1 27.55 21.23 -1.71
N GLY A 2 28.10 21.64 -0.56
CA GLY A 2 28.59 20.69 0.44
C GLY A 2 27.47 19.88 1.11
N GLU A 3 27.73 18.61 1.43
CA GLU A 3 26.79 17.67 2.07
C GLU A 3 26.08 18.27 3.29
N LYS A 4 26.78 19.10 4.08
CA LYS A 4 26.21 19.82 5.23
C LYS A 4 25.05 20.75 4.87
N LYS A 5 25.14 21.45 3.72
CA LYS A 5 24.08 22.36 3.26
C LYS A 5 22.85 21.57 2.84
N LEU A 6 23.03 20.48 2.09
CA LEU A 6 21.95 19.59 1.68
C LEU A 6 21.25 18.96 2.89
N LYS A 7 22.01 18.46 3.87
CA LYS A 7 21.44 17.90 5.11
C LYS A 7 20.60 18.94 5.86
N LYS A 8 21.07 20.20 5.94
CA LYS A 8 20.33 21.29 6.57
C LYS A 8 19.02 21.59 5.86
N GLU A 9 19.03 21.67 4.53
CA GLU A 9 17.82 21.91 3.71
C GLU A 9 16.79 20.78 3.88
N ILE A 10 17.23 19.52 3.90
CA ILE A 10 16.36 18.35 4.15
C ILE A 10 15.72 18.42 5.54
N ILE A 11 16.50 18.76 6.57
CA ILE A 11 16.00 18.91 7.94
C ILE A 11 14.91 20.00 7.99
N GLU A 12 15.14 21.15 7.37
CA GLU A 12 14.16 22.24 7.33
C GLU A 12 12.86 21.83 6.64
N ARG A 13 12.94 21.06 5.54
CA ARG A 13 11.75 20.51 4.86
C ARG A 13 10.99 19.51 5.73
N ILE A 14 11.69 18.61 6.40
CA ILE A 14 11.07 17.63 7.29
C ILE A 14 10.45 18.28 8.52
N TRP A 15 10.95 19.43 8.96
CA TRP A 15 10.26 20.23 9.98
C TRP A 15 8.95 20.84 9.47
N LYS A 16 8.83 21.21 8.19
CA LYS A 16 7.57 21.71 7.63
C LYS A 16 6.46 20.65 7.62
N LEU A 17 6.80 19.36 7.51
CA LEU A 17 5.82 18.28 7.70
C LEU A 17 5.14 18.36 9.07
N ARG A 18 5.83 18.83 10.11
CA ARG A 18 5.26 18.98 11.45
C ARG A 18 4.08 19.95 11.47
N ASP A 19 4.10 21.00 10.66
CA ASP A 19 3.00 21.96 10.63
C ASP A 19 1.74 21.33 10.01
N LEU A 20 1.90 20.55 8.93
CA LEU A 20 0.81 19.76 8.37
C LEU A 20 0.28 18.70 9.35
N ILE A 21 1.15 18.11 10.18
CA ILE A 21 0.73 17.15 11.22
C ILE A 21 -0.10 17.84 12.31
N LYS A 22 0.22 19.09 12.67
CA LYS A 22 -0.62 19.86 13.61
C LYS A 22 -2.00 20.16 13.00
N ASP A 23 -2.06 20.45 11.71
CA ASP A 23 -3.35 20.63 11.02
C ASP A 23 -4.17 19.33 11.07
N LEU A 24 -3.53 18.17 10.87
CA LEU A 24 -4.17 16.87 11.02
C LEU A 24 -4.63 16.61 12.47
N GLU A 25 -3.87 17.04 13.49
CA GLU A 25 -4.26 16.95 14.90
C GLU A 25 -5.56 17.72 15.17
N VAL A 26 -5.67 18.94 14.66
CA VAL A 26 -6.88 19.77 14.79
C VAL A 26 -8.08 19.10 14.13
N ILE A 27 -7.89 18.48 12.97
CA ILE A 27 -8.95 17.73 12.29
C ILE A 27 -9.36 16.50 13.10
N LYS A 28 -8.41 15.70 13.59
CA LYS A 28 -8.65 14.58 14.51
C LYS A 28 -9.53 15.02 15.68
N ASP A 29 -9.19 16.11 16.34
CA ASP A 29 -9.93 16.56 17.53
C ASP A 29 -11.36 16.99 17.18
N LYS A 30 -11.56 17.71 16.07
CA LYS A 30 -12.90 18.07 15.59
C LYS A 30 -13.77 16.84 15.28
N ILE A 31 -13.16 15.79 14.74
CA ILE A 31 -13.83 14.52 14.46
C ILE A 31 -14.20 13.81 15.75
N VAL A 32 -13.26 13.70 16.69
CA VAL A 32 -13.51 13.08 18.00
C VAL A 32 -14.64 13.81 18.74
N ASP A 33 -14.67 15.14 18.65
CA ASP A 33 -15.74 15.95 19.24
C ASP A 33 -17.08 15.72 18.54
N LEU A 34 -17.11 15.59 17.21
CA LEU A 34 -18.32 15.21 16.46
C LEU A 34 -18.86 13.85 16.96
N LEU A 35 -18.01 12.82 17.03
CA LEU A 35 -18.40 11.47 17.44
C LEU A 35 -18.92 11.42 18.89
N ARG A 36 -18.41 12.29 19.77
CA ARG A 36 -18.85 12.36 21.18
C ARG A 36 -20.22 12.98 21.35
N ILE A 37 -20.56 13.99 20.55
CA ILE A 37 -21.85 14.70 20.67
C ILE A 37 -22.99 13.97 19.95
N GLU A 38 -22.67 13.05 19.04
CA GLU A 38 -23.65 12.30 18.28
C GLU A 38 -24.47 11.38 19.18
N GLN A 39 -25.79 11.46 19.15
CA GLN A 39 -26.65 10.69 20.06
C GLN A 39 -27.09 9.36 19.48
N ASP A 40 -27.16 9.28 18.14
CA ASP A 40 -27.71 8.12 17.44
C ASP A 40 -26.70 6.97 17.28
N LEU A 41 -25.44 7.19 17.63
CA LEU A 41 -24.38 6.18 17.54
C LEU A 41 -24.21 5.43 18.86
N ASP A 42 -24.15 4.10 18.80
CA ASP A 42 -23.84 3.25 19.95
C ASP A 42 -22.47 3.60 20.55
N GLU A 43 -22.36 3.58 21.88
CA GLU A 43 -21.13 3.94 22.61
C GLU A 43 -19.93 3.03 22.29
N SER A 44 -20.18 1.77 21.95
CA SER A 44 -19.10 0.88 21.51
C SER A 44 -18.57 1.28 20.14
N ILE A 45 -19.46 1.63 19.20
CA ILE A 45 -19.11 2.11 17.86
C ILE A 45 -18.33 3.42 17.94
N LYS A 46 -18.79 4.38 18.76
CA LYS A 46 -18.05 5.64 19.02
C LYS A 46 -16.62 5.39 19.47
N LYS A 47 -16.43 4.47 20.41
CA LYS A 47 -15.09 4.14 20.93
C LYS A 47 -14.19 3.55 19.86
N VAL A 48 -14.72 2.69 18.99
CA VAL A 48 -13.97 2.11 17.86
C VAL A 48 -13.55 3.22 16.91
N TRP A 49 -14.50 4.03 16.42
CA TRP A 49 -14.20 5.09 15.44
C TRP A 49 -13.27 6.17 15.99
N ILE A 50 -13.43 6.56 17.25
CA ILE A 50 -12.50 7.48 17.94
C ILE A 50 -11.09 6.87 18.02
N THR A 51 -10.98 5.56 18.21
CA THR A 51 -9.70 4.85 18.25
C THR A 51 -9.06 4.85 16.87
N ASP A 52 -9.80 4.54 15.81
CA ASP A 52 -9.29 4.50 14.44
C ASP A 52 -8.76 5.87 13.97
N VAL A 53 -9.47 6.96 14.28
CA VAL A 53 -9.02 8.33 13.95
C VAL A 53 -7.73 8.68 14.70
N LYS A 54 -7.62 8.28 15.97
CA LYS A 54 -6.39 8.49 16.75
C LYS A 54 -5.24 7.64 16.24
N GLU A 55 -5.50 6.39 15.87
CA GLU A 55 -4.50 5.51 15.28
C GLU A 55 -3.95 6.11 13.98
N CYS A 56 -4.82 6.60 13.08
CA CYS A 56 -4.39 7.30 11.87
C CYS A 56 -3.39 8.43 12.19
N TYR A 57 -3.74 9.32 13.11
CA TYR A 57 -2.87 10.42 13.53
C TYR A 57 -1.52 9.94 14.10
N TYR A 58 -1.55 8.97 15.02
CA TYR A 58 -0.32 8.46 15.63
C TYR A 58 0.56 7.68 14.65
N ARG A 59 -0.02 7.04 13.63
CA ARG A 59 0.73 6.43 12.53
C ARG A 59 1.48 7.50 11.73
N ILE A 60 0.85 8.64 11.43
CA ILE A 60 1.52 9.75 10.74
C ILE A 60 2.63 10.39 11.59
N ILE A 61 2.43 10.55 12.90
CA ILE A 61 3.52 10.97 13.80
C ILE A 61 4.68 9.98 13.75
N GLY A 62 4.38 8.69 13.91
CA GLY A 62 5.40 7.64 13.87
C GLY A 62 6.17 7.63 12.56
N ALA A 63 5.49 7.80 11.42
CA ALA A 63 6.13 7.99 10.12
C ALA A 63 7.10 9.17 10.13
N TRP A 64 6.66 10.34 10.60
CA TRP A 64 7.52 11.53 10.65
C TRP A 64 8.77 11.33 11.53
N GLU A 65 8.62 10.68 12.69
CA GLU A 65 9.76 10.36 13.56
C GLU A 65 10.76 9.40 12.91
N LEU A 66 10.26 8.37 12.22
CA LEU A 66 11.05 7.39 11.48
C LEU A 66 11.78 8.04 10.29
N LEU A 67 11.08 8.89 9.53
CA LEU A 67 11.66 9.69 8.45
C LEU A 67 12.81 10.57 8.97
N ARG A 68 12.58 11.29 10.08
CA ARG A 68 13.61 12.12 10.73
C ARG A 68 14.83 11.27 11.13
N ALA A 69 14.61 10.10 11.73
CA ALA A 69 15.69 9.18 12.06
C ALA A 69 16.46 8.68 10.83
N GLY A 70 15.78 8.52 9.69
CA GLY A 70 16.38 8.17 8.40
C GLY A 70 17.43 9.18 7.92
N ILE A 71 17.17 10.48 8.11
CA ILE A 71 18.13 11.57 7.75
C ILE A 71 19.45 11.45 8.52
N ASP A 72 19.41 10.91 9.74
CA ASP A 72 20.59 10.71 10.59
C ASP A 72 21.39 9.45 10.22
N GLY A 73 21.25 8.98 8.98
CA GLY A 73 22.01 7.87 8.40
C GLY A 73 21.39 6.50 8.70
N LYS A 74 20.21 6.44 9.31
CA LYS A 74 19.54 5.19 9.63
C LYS A 74 18.52 4.83 8.54
N VAL A 75 19.01 4.64 7.32
CA VAL A 75 18.21 4.42 6.08
C VAL A 75 17.12 3.35 6.24
N LYS A 76 17.35 2.31 7.04
CA LYS A 76 16.35 1.27 7.34
C LYS A 76 15.01 1.80 7.89
N TYR A 77 14.99 2.99 8.51
CA TYR A 77 13.75 3.58 9.02
C TYR A 77 12.92 4.26 7.94
N LEU A 78 13.46 4.53 6.74
CA LEU A 78 12.67 5.07 5.64
C LEU A 78 11.58 4.09 5.21
N GLU A 79 11.91 2.80 5.09
CA GLU A 79 10.92 1.76 4.76
C GLU A 79 9.86 1.62 5.85
N SER A 80 10.27 1.63 7.13
CA SER A 80 9.30 1.66 8.23
C SER A 80 8.42 2.91 8.19
N SER A 81 8.98 4.07 7.83
CA SER A 81 8.20 5.31 7.67
C SER A 81 7.14 5.15 6.57
N LYS A 82 7.48 4.59 5.41
CA LYS A 82 6.52 4.33 4.32
C LYS A 82 5.38 3.42 4.78
N ILE A 83 5.70 2.34 5.49
CA ILE A 83 4.71 1.42 6.06
C ILE A 83 3.74 2.16 6.99
N PHE A 84 4.25 3.05 7.85
CA PHE A 84 3.41 3.85 8.74
C PHE A 84 2.53 4.85 8.00
N VAL A 85 3.05 5.50 6.94
CA VAL A 85 2.25 6.37 6.06
C VAL A 85 1.13 5.59 5.38
N SER A 86 1.43 4.42 4.81
CA SER A 86 0.45 3.54 4.17
C SER A 86 -0.63 3.08 5.14
N ALA A 87 -0.24 2.65 6.34
CA ALA A 87 -1.18 2.26 7.40
C ALA A 87 -2.07 3.43 7.84
N GLY A 88 -1.51 4.64 7.96
CA GLY A 88 -2.29 5.85 8.24
C GLY A 88 -3.31 6.14 7.14
N LYS A 89 -2.94 5.97 5.87
CA LYS A 89 -3.84 6.18 4.71
C LYS A 89 -5.01 5.19 4.71
N SER A 90 -4.73 3.90 4.94
CA SER A 90 -5.76 2.87 5.02
C SER A 90 -6.76 3.18 6.15
N ARG A 91 -6.26 3.52 7.35
CA ARG A 91 -7.11 3.93 8.48
C ARG A 91 -7.96 5.16 8.20
N LEU A 92 -7.41 6.17 7.54
CA LEU A 92 -8.19 7.35 7.14
C LEU A 92 -9.31 6.99 6.16
N THR A 93 -9.02 6.11 5.21
CA THR A 93 -9.99 5.66 4.20
C THR A 93 -11.15 4.90 4.84
N GLN A 94 -10.84 3.96 5.73
CA GLN A 94 -11.83 3.25 6.55
C GLN A 94 -12.70 4.25 7.32
N PHE A 95 -12.08 5.15 8.07
CA PHE A 95 -12.79 6.18 8.84
C PHE A 95 -13.66 7.11 7.97
N PHE A 96 -13.25 7.46 6.75
CA PHE A 96 -14.10 8.25 5.85
C PHE A 96 -15.35 7.51 5.44
N SER A 97 -15.27 6.20 5.23
CA SER A 97 -16.45 5.39 4.93
C SER A 97 -17.41 5.36 6.11
N GLU A 98 -16.89 5.29 7.34
CA GLU A 98 -17.67 5.38 8.58
C GLU A 98 -18.33 6.76 8.73
N LEU A 99 -17.61 7.86 8.54
CA LEU A 99 -18.21 9.20 8.63
C LEU A 99 -19.29 9.47 7.58
N LYS A 100 -19.19 8.89 6.39
CA LYS A 100 -20.22 9.06 5.34
C LYS A 100 -21.58 8.49 5.76
N THR A 101 -21.62 7.62 6.78
CA THR A 101 -22.89 7.14 7.33
C THR A 101 -23.65 8.23 8.09
N PHE A 102 -22.97 9.30 8.51
CA PHE A 102 -23.62 10.50 9.01
C PHE A 102 -24.10 11.32 7.82
N ASP A 103 -25.41 11.31 7.59
CA ASP A 103 -26.08 12.20 6.62
C ASP A 103 -26.17 13.64 7.19
N ASN A 104 -25.01 14.25 7.45
CA ASN A 104 -24.93 15.63 7.91
C ASN A 104 -23.77 16.42 7.30
N GLU A 105 -24.03 17.70 7.03
CA GLU A 105 -23.10 18.62 6.36
C GLU A 105 -21.78 18.80 7.14
N LYS A 106 -21.83 18.67 8.47
CA LYS A 106 -20.64 18.82 9.33
C LYS A 106 -19.65 17.67 9.10
N ALA A 107 -20.13 16.44 8.99
CA ALA A 107 -19.32 15.26 8.70
C ALA A 107 -18.70 15.37 7.30
N GLU A 108 -19.48 15.74 6.28
CA GLU A 108 -18.98 15.95 4.92
C GLU A 108 -17.85 16.99 4.86
N ARG A 109 -18.04 18.16 5.50
CA ARG A 109 -16.99 19.19 5.57
C ARG A 109 -15.73 18.68 6.27
N LEU A 110 -15.86 17.87 7.32
CA LEU A 110 -14.71 17.26 8.00
C LEU A 110 -13.98 16.26 7.09
N ILE A 111 -14.71 15.44 6.34
CA ILE A 111 -14.13 14.51 5.36
C ILE A 111 -13.34 15.28 4.30
N ILE A 112 -13.91 16.34 3.72
CA ILE A 112 -13.23 17.16 2.70
C ILE A 112 -11.95 17.78 3.27
N ASN A 113 -12.03 18.44 4.42
CA ASN A 113 -10.87 19.06 5.06
C ASN A 113 -9.78 18.04 5.41
N ALA A 114 -10.18 16.88 5.92
CA ALA A 114 -9.27 15.79 6.27
C ALA A 114 -8.57 15.25 5.01
N LYS A 115 -9.30 15.02 3.91
CA LYS A 115 -8.73 14.61 2.62
C LYS A 115 -7.68 15.59 2.12
N GLU A 116 -8.03 16.88 2.07
CA GLU A 116 -7.11 17.91 1.58
C GLU A 116 -5.80 18.00 2.38
N ILE A 117 -5.89 17.94 3.72
CA ILE A 117 -4.71 17.97 4.59
C ILE A 117 -3.89 16.69 4.42
N PHE A 118 -4.57 15.55 4.34
CA PHE A 118 -3.90 14.27 4.22
C PHE A 118 -3.21 14.09 2.87
N ASP A 119 -3.84 14.49 1.76
CA ASP A 119 -3.21 14.46 0.44
C ASP A 119 -1.94 15.33 0.40
N LYS A 120 -1.98 16.51 1.01
CA LYS A 120 -0.79 17.37 1.18
C LYS A 120 0.30 16.67 2.00
N LEU A 121 -0.08 15.99 3.09
CA LEU A 121 0.85 15.22 3.92
C LEU A 121 1.49 14.07 3.13
N ILE A 122 0.68 13.26 2.45
CA ILE A 122 1.16 12.13 1.64
C ILE A 122 2.11 12.62 0.56
N GLN A 123 1.75 13.68 -0.16
CA GLN A 123 2.63 14.26 -1.18
C GLN A 123 3.94 14.77 -0.57
N ALA A 124 3.88 15.41 0.60
CA ALA A 124 5.09 15.87 1.30
C ALA A 124 5.99 14.69 1.70
N PHE A 125 5.43 13.62 2.28
CA PHE A 125 6.17 12.40 2.60
C PHE A 125 6.80 11.77 1.37
N GLN A 126 6.03 11.61 0.28
CA GLN A 126 6.52 11.03 -0.96
C GLN A 126 7.71 11.82 -1.53
N ASN A 127 7.60 13.15 -1.54
CA ASN A 127 8.69 14.02 -2.00
C ASN A 127 9.98 13.82 -1.18
N GLU A 128 9.88 13.60 0.13
CA GLU A 128 11.05 13.30 0.96
C GLU A 128 11.56 11.87 0.74
N PHE A 129 10.68 10.89 0.59
CA PHE A 129 11.07 9.51 0.27
C PHE A 129 11.81 9.44 -1.07
N ASP A 130 11.34 10.11 -2.11
CA ASP A 130 11.96 10.11 -3.43
C ASP A 130 13.38 10.72 -3.42
N LEU A 131 13.61 11.67 -2.52
CA LEU A 131 14.91 12.33 -2.37
C LEU A 131 15.88 11.52 -1.50
N LEU A 132 15.37 10.88 -0.46
CA LEU A 132 16.17 10.13 0.50
C LEU A 132 16.40 8.68 0.07
N THR A 133 15.55 8.13 -0.77
CA THR A 133 15.70 6.78 -1.33
C THR A 133 16.79 6.84 -2.40
N PRO A 134 17.89 6.09 -2.25
CA PRO A 134 18.91 6.02 -3.29
C PRO A 134 18.26 5.57 -4.60
N LYS A 135 18.38 6.38 -5.65
CA LYS A 135 17.91 5.98 -6.98
C LYS A 135 18.74 4.77 -7.41
N LYS A 136 18.08 3.60 -7.45
CA LYS A 136 18.67 2.39 -8.02
C LYS A 136 18.86 2.66 -9.51
N ILE A 137 20.11 2.88 -9.93
CA ILE A 137 20.42 2.98 -11.36
C ILE A 137 20.21 1.58 -11.93
N ILE A 138 19.11 1.43 -12.66
CA ILE A 138 18.81 0.19 -13.36
C ILE A 138 19.63 0.22 -14.65
N GLU A 139 20.85 -0.29 -14.60
CA GLU A 139 21.77 -0.32 -15.74
C GLU A 139 21.37 -1.38 -16.78
N LYS A 140 20.50 -2.33 -16.41
CA LYS A 140 20.10 -3.46 -17.26
C LYS A 140 18.58 -3.58 -17.33
N PRO A 141 18.04 -4.04 -18.48
CA PRO A 141 16.64 -4.41 -18.57
C PRO A 141 16.26 -5.36 -17.43
N LEU A 142 15.22 -5.00 -16.69
CA LEU A 142 14.73 -5.84 -15.60
C LEU A 142 14.12 -7.11 -16.18
N GLU A 143 14.55 -8.27 -15.70
CA GLU A 143 13.91 -9.53 -16.06
C GLU A 143 12.54 -9.64 -15.39
N PRO A 144 11.43 -9.69 -16.17
CA PRO A 144 10.09 -9.68 -15.59
C PRO A 144 9.80 -10.93 -14.76
N ILE A 145 10.40 -12.07 -15.14
CA ILE A 145 10.27 -13.35 -14.44
C ILE A 145 11.69 -13.86 -14.12
N LYS A 146 11.96 -14.06 -12.83
CA LYS A 146 13.21 -14.61 -12.31
C LYS A 146 12.97 -16.02 -11.81
N LYS A 147 13.72 -16.98 -12.36
CA LYS A 147 13.80 -18.33 -11.80
C LYS A 147 14.84 -18.34 -10.69
N ILE A 148 14.42 -18.48 -9.44
CA ILE A 148 15.32 -18.56 -8.28
C ILE A 148 15.76 -20.00 -8.04
N SER A 149 14.84 -20.95 -8.22
CA SER A 149 15.12 -22.39 -8.18
C SER A 149 14.07 -23.17 -8.98
N GLU A 150 14.17 -24.50 -9.05
CA GLU A 150 13.10 -25.34 -9.62
C GLU A 150 11.77 -25.25 -8.84
N LYS A 151 11.82 -24.79 -7.58
CA LYS A 151 10.66 -24.66 -6.70
C LYS A 151 10.24 -23.20 -6.47
N ASN A 152 10.92 -22.22 -7.06
CA ASN A 152 10.70 -20.81 -6.75
C ASN A 152 10.89 -19.90 -7.96
N TYR A 153 9.85 -19.13 -8.27
CA TYR A 153 9.85 -18.09 -9.29
C TYR A 153 9.36 -16.77 -8.68
N GLN A 154 9.90 -15.67 -9.19
CA GLN A 154 9.55 -14.32 -8.78
C GLN A 154 9.20 -13.47 -10.00
N LEU A 155 8.12 -12.70 -9.92
CA LEU A 155 7.79 -11.69 -10.91
C LEU A 155 8.21 -10.34 -10.34
N THR A 156 8.87 -9.52 -11.15
CA THR A 156 9.41 -8.24 -10.69
C THR A 156 8.71 -7.05 -11.32
N CYS A 157 8.64 -5.96 -10.57
CA CYS A 157 8.06 -4.71 -11.01
C CYS A 157 8.85 -4.19 -12.22
N SER A 158 8.13 -3.87 -13.30
CA SER A 158 8.71 -3.35 -14.54
C SER A 158 9.33 -1.95 -14.41
N ILE A 159 9.13 -1.25 -13.28
CA ILE A 159 9.67 0.08 -13.00
C ILE A 159 10.92 -0.01 -12.11
N CYS A 160 10.82 -0.63 -10.94
CA CYS A 160 11.91 -0.64 -9.95
C CYS A 160 12.63 -1.99 -9.81
N GLY A 161 12.08 -3.07 -10.37
CA GLY A 161 12.66 -4.42 -10.29
C GLY A 161 12.47 -5.11 -8.96
N GLU A 162 11.75 -4.49 -8.02
CA GLU A 162 11.35 -5.10 -6.76
C GLU A 162 10.41 -6.28 -7.00
N ILE A 163 10.48 -7.28 -6.12
CA ILE A 163 9.65 -8.49 -6.22
C ILE A 163 8.20 -8.09 -5.95
N SER A 164 7.31 -8.44 -6.89
CA SER A 164 5.88 -8.13 -6.79
C SER A 164 5.04 -9.39 -6.58
N VAL A 165 5.47 -10.52 -7.14
CA VAL A 165 4.81 -11.82 -6.95
C VAL A 165 5.84 -12.90 -6.70
N ILE A 166 5.53 -13.82 -5.80
CA ILE A 166 6.35 -15.00 -5.52
C ILE A 166 5.49 -16.26 -5.68
N PHE A 167 5.99 -17.21 -6.47
CA PHE A 167 5.48 -18.57 -6.56
C PHE A 167 6.49 -19.53 -5.93
N THR A 168 6.06 -20.34 -4.96
CA THR A 168 6.95 -21.31 -4.30
C THR A 168 6.25 -22.63 -4.02
N ILE A 169 6.89 -23.77 -4.30
CA ILE A 169 6.45 -25.06 -3.77
C ILE A 169 6.98 -25.22 -2.36
N GLY A 170 6.10 -25.28 -1.37
CA GLY A 170 6.47 -25.38 0.05
C GLY A 170 5.28 -25.73 0.94
N LYS A 171 5.50 -25.81 2.25
CA LYS A 171 4.41 -25.98 3.21
C LYS A 171 3.92 -24.61 3.66
N GLY A 172 2.62 -24.36 3.53
CA GLY A 172 2.00 -23.19 4.16
C GLY A 172 2.06 -23.30 5.69
N THR A 173 1.83 -22.19 6.39
CA THR A 173 1.91 -22.12 7.86
C THR A 173 1.03 -23.16 8.56
N LEU A 174 -0.10 -23.52 7.94
CA LEU A 174 -1.09 -24.46 8.49
C LEU A 174 -1.20 -25.77 7.69
N ASP A 175 -0.44 -25.91 6.61
CA ASP A 175 -0.53 -27.06 5.72
C ASP A 175 0.39 -28.21 6.15
N LYS A 176 -0.16 -29.42 6.16
CA LYS A 176 0.64 -30.65 6.40
C LYS A 176 1.48 -31.03 5.18
N ASP A 177 0.93 -30.80 4.00
CA ASP A 177 1.48 -31.21 2.71
C ASP A 177 2.08 -30.02 1.95
N GLU A 178 3.00 -30.30 1.02
CA GLU A 178 3.50 -29.25 0.12
C GLU A 178 2.37 -28.75 -0.80
N LYS A 179 2.31 -27.44 -1.00
CA LYS A 179 1.38 -26.70 -1.84
C LYS A 179 2.15 -25.78 -2.79
N LEU A 180 1.46 -25.28 -3.82
CA LEU A 180 1.92 -24.15 -4.60
C LEU A 180 1.50 -22.86 -3.89
N ILE A 181 2.44 -22.18 -3.26
CA ILE A 181 2.21 -20.93 -2.53
C ILE A 181 2.36 -19.76 -3.51
N PHE A 182 1.32 -18.91 -3.56
CA PHE A 182 1.33 -17.63 -4.25
C PHE A 182 1.34 -16.51 -3.21
N ASN A 183 2.27 -15.58 -3.33
CA ASN A 183 2.26 -14.32 -2.58
C ASN A 183 2.22 -13.18 -3.59
N GLY A 184 1.08 -12.50 -3.68
CA GLY A 184 0.88 -11.31 -4.49
C GLY A 184 1.13 -10.02 -3.72
N ILE A 185 0.64 -8.90 -4.27
CA ILE A 185 0.72 -7.59 -3.64
C ILE A 185 -0.45 -7.30 -2.69
N THR A 186 -1.65 -7.85 -2.94
CA THR A 186 -2.85 -7.67 -2.08
C THR A 186 -3.10 -8.88 -1.19
N HIS A 187 -2.89 -10.09 -1.70
CA HIS A 187 -3.18 -11.30 -0.93
C HIS A 187 -2.17 -12.43 -1.18
N SER A 188 -2.23 -13.46 -0.34
CA SER A 188 -1.45 -14.68 -0.46
C SER A 188 -2.37 -15.89 -0.36
N THR A 189 -2.10 -16.93 -1.15
CA THR A 189 -2.90 -18.16 -1.17
C THR A 189 -2.03 -19.40 -1.33
N SER A 190 -2.64 -20.57 -1.14
CA SER A 190 -2.05 -21.87 -1.43
C SER A 190 -2.94 -22.64 -2.40
N LEU A 191 -2.36 -23.08 -3.51
CA LEU A 191 -3.01 -23.92 -4.52
C LEU A 191 -2.52 -25.37 -4.41
N GLY A 192 -3.25 -26.28 -5.06
CA GLY A 192 -2.84 -27.67 -5.21
C GLY A 192 -1.44 -27.79 -5.81
N LYS A 193 -0.62 -28.70 -5.27
CA LYS A 193 0.77 -28.90 -5.73
C LYS A 193 0.82 -29.41 -7.17
N GLU A 194 -0.19 -30.17 -7.59
CA GLU A 194 -0.37 -30.68 -8.95
C GLU A 194 -0.42 -29.58 -10.01
N LEU A 195 -0.80 -28.36 -9.63
CA LEU A 195 -0.86 -27.21 -10.54
C LEU A 195 0.51 -26.55 -10.77
N ALA A 196 1.53 -26.90 -9.97
CA ALA A 196 2.85 -26.27 -10.03
C ALA A 196 3.59 -26.57 -11.33
N GLU A 197 3.42 -27.76 -11.91
CA GLU A 197 4.08 -28.12 -13.16
C GLU A 197 3.55 -27.26 -14.33
N GLU A 198 2.23 -27.14 -14.45
CA GLU A 198 1.58 -26.30 -15.47
C GLU A 198 2.03 -24.84 -15.35
N LEU A 199 1.99 -24.28 -14.13
CA LEU A 199 2.42 -22.91 -13.88
C LEU A 199 3.91 -22.71 -14.20
N PHE A 200 4.79 -23.61 -13.75
CA PHE A 200 6.23 -23.43 -13.94
C PHE A 200 6.65 -23.60 -15.39
N MET A 201 5.95 -24.42 -16.17
CA MET A 201 6.11 -24.46 -17.62
C MET A 201 5.68 -23.13 -18.26
N THR A 202 4.59 -22.53 -17.79
CA THR A 202 4.15 -21.20 -18.24
C THR A 202 5.16 -20.10 -17.88
N LEU A 203 5.70 -20.10 -16.66
CA LEU A 203 6.71 -19.13 -16.23
C LEU A 203 8.00 -19.22 -17.06
N LYS A 204 8.38 -20.41 -17.53
CA LYS A 204 9.55 -20.60 -18.41
C LYS A 204 9.39 -19.95 -19.78
N THR A 205 8.16 -19.79 -20.29
CA THR A 205 7.92 -19.12 -21.58
C THR A 205 8.03 -17.59 -21.48
N LYS A 206 8.11 -17.05 -20.25
CA LYS A 206 8.15 -15.60 -19.96
C LYS A 206 6.92 -14.83 -20.48
N ASP A 207 5.79 -15.52 -20.66
CA ASP A 207 4.53 -14.97 -21.15
C ASP A 207 3.62 -14.59 -19.96
N LEU A 208 3.68 -13.32 -19.54
CA LEU A 208 2.96 -12.84 -18.36
C LEU A 208 1.44 -12.94 -18.50
N SER A 209 0.90 -12.72 -19.70
CA SER A 209 -0.52 -12.92 -19.98
C SER A 209 -0.97 -14.34 -19.67
N LYS A 210 -0.19 -15.37 -20.05
CA LYS A 210 -0.54 -16.76 -19.72
C LYS A 210 -0.44 -17.06 -18.23
N VAL A 211 0.51 -16.45 -17.52
CA VAL A 211 0.56 -16.58 -16.05
C VAL A 211 -0.67 -15.93 -15.42
N HIS A 212 -1.08 -14.77 -15.92
CA HIS A 212 -2.31 -14.11 -15.49
C HIS A 212 -3.55 -14.97 -15.75
N ASP A 213 -3.69 -15.54 -16.95
CA ASP A 213 -4.82 -16.41 -17.30
C ASP A 213 -4.85 -17.69 -16.46
N PHE A 214 -3.68 -18.26 -16.14
CA PHE A 214 -3.56 -19.37 -15.20
C PHE A 214 -4.12 -18.99 -13.82
N MET A 215 -3.74 -17.82 -13.31
CA MET A 215 -4.26 -17.34 -12.02
C MET A 215 -5.76 -17.07 -12.08
N LYS A 216 -6.26 -16.55 -13.22
CA LYS A 216 -7.71 -16.38 -13.44
C LYS A 216 -8.48 -17.68 -13.34
N LYS A 217 -7.88 -18.76 -13.83
CA LYS A 217 -8.51 -20.08 -13.90
C LYS A 217 -8.57 -20.78 -12.55
N TYR A 218 -7.54 -20.64 -11.72
CA TYR A 218 -7.35 -21.51 -10.53
C TYR A 218 -7.35 -20.77 -9.20
N HIS A 219 -7.32 -19.44 -9.17
CA HIS A 219 -7.22 -18.66 -7.93
C HIS A 219 -8.34 -17.64 -7.77
N SER A 220 -8.39 -16.61 -8.61
CA SER A 220 -9.34 -15.48 -8.51
C SER A 220 -9.78 -15.02 -9.89
N ASN A 221 -10.97 -14.43 -10.05
CA ASN A 221 -11.43 -13.98 -11.37
C ASN A 221 -10.58 -12.82 -11.93
N GLU A 222 -9.86 -12.13 -11.04
CA GLU A 222 -9.02 -10.96 -11.27
C GLU A 222 -7.59 -11.35 -11.70
N GLY A 223 -7.21 -12.62 -11.51
CA GLY A 223 -5.90 -13.16 -11.87
C GLY A 223 -4.76 -12.64 -11.00
N LEU A 224 -3.60 -12.37 -11.63
CA LEU A 224 -2.44 -11.78 -10.94
C LEU A 224 -2.75 -10.36 -10.44
N ASP A 225 -2.81 -10.14 -9.13
CA ASP A 225 -3.05 -8.84 -8.49
C ASP A 225 -2.01 -7.74 -8.81
N ALA A 226 -0.82 -8.13 -9.28
CA ALA A 226 0.27 -7.22 -9.66
C ALA A 226 0.35 -6.90 -11.17
N TYR A 227 -0.54 -7.45 -12.00
CA TYR A 227 -0.43 -7.40 -13.47
C TYR A 227 -1.42 -6.44 -14.14
N CYS A 228 -0.97 -5.67 -15.12
CA CYS A 228 -1.80 -4.84 -16.00
C CYS A 228 -1.87 -5.47 -17.41
N PRO A 229 -3.03 -6.01 -17.83
CA PRO A 229 -3.21 -6.65 -19.14
C PRO A 229 -2.88 -5.75 -20.33
N GLU A 230 -3.19 -4.46 -20.25
CA GLU A 230 -2.99 -3.50 -21.33
C GLU A 230 -1.51 -3.12 -21.51
N CYS A 231 -0.72 -3.22 -20.44
CA CYS A 231 0.72 -3.00 -20.51
C CYS A 231 1.53 -4.27 -20.76
N ASP A 232 0.93 -5.44 -20.53
CA ASP A 232 1.61 -6.73 -20.37
C ASP A 232 2.80 -6.64 -19.41
N LYS A 233 2.55 -6.06 -18.22
CA LYS A 233 3.58 -5.76 -17.22
C LYS A 233 3.10 -6.01 -15.80
N VAL A 234 4.06 -6.40 -14.96
CA VAL A 234 3.90 -6.51 -13.51
C VAL A 234 4.40 -5.23 -12.82
N TYR A 235 3.73 -4.83 -11.75
CA TYR A 235 4.04 -3.68 -10.93
C TYR A 235 4.01 -4.05 -9.44
N CYS A 236 4.92 -3.52 -8.64
CA CYS A 236 4.83 -3.66 -7.19
C CYS A 236 3.69 -2.78 -6.65
N TRP A 237 3.30 -2.99 -5.40
CA TRP A 237 2.27 -2.20 -4.71
C TRP A 237 2.39 -0.69 -4.93
N GLU A 238 3.61 -0.14 -4.77
CA GLU A 238 3.87 1.30 -4.94
C GLU A 238 3.61 1.77 -6.38
N HIS A 239 4.13 1.05 -7.39
CA HIS A 239 4.01 1.45 -8.79
C HIS A 239 2.67 1.05 -9.42
N TYR A 240 1.94 0.12 -8.81
CA TYR A 240 0.58 -0.19 -9.21
C TYR A 240 -0.46 0.67 -8.49
N ASN A 241 -0.03 1.59 -7.61
CA ASN A 241 -0.87 2.50 -6.85
C ASN A 241 -2.17 1.83 -6.37
N ALA A 242 -2.02 0.72 -5.64
CA ALA A 242 -3.16 -0.04 -5.15
C ALA A 242 -4.01 0.80 -4.19
N GLU A 243 -5.32 0.83 -4.43
CA GLU A 243 -6.29 1.63 -3.70
C GLU A 243 -7.41 0.74 -3.17
N GLU A 244 -7.43 0.57 -1.84
CA GLU A 244 -8.51 -0.09 -1.11
C GLU A 244 -9.76 0.80 -1.12
N VAL A 245 -10.90 0.19 -1.47
CA VAL A 245 -12.22 0.82 -1.42
C VAL A 245 -13.04 0.12 -0.35
N PHE A 246 -13.72 0.92 0.46
CA PHE A 246 -14.58 0.47 1.54
C PHE A 246 -16.01 0.92 1.28
N ASP A 247 -16.96 -0.01 1.47
CA ASP A 247 -18.40 0.26 1.46
C ASP A 247 -19.00 -0.01 2.85
N ILE A 248 -19.71 0.98 3.39
CA ILE A 248 -20.33 0.92 4.74
C ILE A 248 -19.35 0.47 5.85
N GLY A 249 -18.08 0.90 5.80
CA GLY A 249 -17.07 0.52 6.80
C GLY A 249 -16.43 -0.85 6.59
N PHE A 250 -16.85 -1.62 5.58
CA PHE A 250 -16.28 -2.90 5.23
C PHE A 250 -15.44 -2.79 3.97
N TYR A 251 -14.40 -3.63 3.88
CA TYR A 251 -13.64 -3.77 2.66
C TYR A 251 -14.57 -4.24 1.53
N ASP A 252 -14.57 -3.51 0.41
CA ASP A 252 -15.33 -3.83 -0.79
C ASP A 252 -14.40 -4.46 -1.83
N CYS A 253 -13.44 -3.68 -2.35
CA CYS A 253 -12.48 -4.17 -3.33
C CYS A 253 -11.17 -3.35 -3.32
N THR A 254 -10.15 -3.82 -4.02
CA THR A 254 -8.92 -3.07 -4.29
C THR A 254 -8.76 -2.83 -5.79
N TYR A 255 -8.45 -1.59 -6.15
CA TYR A 255 -8.08 -1.21 -7.52
C TYR A 255 -6.57 -1.08 -7.68
N GLY A 256 -6.02 -1.65 -8.75
CA GLY A 256 -4.67 -1.35 -9.23
C GLY A 256 -4.72 -0.30 -10.34
N ILE A 257 -3.90 0.74 -10.24
CA ILE A 257 -3.73 1.82 -11.24
C ILE A 257 -2.26 1.85 -11.69
N CYS A 258 -1.98 1.37 -12.90
CA CYS A 258 -0.60 1.30 -13.39
C CYS A 258 -0.04 2.70 -13.73
N PRO A 259 1.27 2.86 -13.96
CA PRO A 259 1.88 4.15 -14.31
C PRO A 259 1.37 4.78 -15.61
N LYS A 260 0.66 4.02 -16.46
CA LYS A 260 -0.03 4.54 -17.65
C LYS A 260 -1.47 4.98 -17.40
N GLY A 261 -1.97 4.83 -16.16
CA GLY A 261 -3.32 5.21 -15.77
C GLY A 261 -4.39 4.13 -16.02
N HIS A 262 -4.04 2.94 -16.52
CA HIS A 262 -5.01 1.85 -16.62
C HIS A 262 -5.40 1.36 -15.22
N ARG A 263 -6.69 1.26 -14.97
CA ARG A 263 -7.30 0.93 -13.68
C ARG A 263 -8.12 -0.35 -13.79
N ARG A 264 -7.95 -1.29 -12.86
CA ARG A 264 -8.79 -2.49 -12.75
C ARG A 264 -8.92 -2.97 -11.31
N ILE A 265 -9.94 -3.77 -11.03
CA ILE A 265 -10.06 -4.50 -9.77
C ILE A 265 -8.97 -5.59 -9.76
N ILE A 266 -8.24 -5.69 -8.64
CA ILE A 266 -7.18 -6.66 -8.41
C ILE A 266 -7.47 -7.58 -7.22
N ASP A 267 -8.49 -7.25 -6.43
CA ASP A 267 -8.99 -8.00 -5.30
C ASP A 267 -10.46 -7.58 -5.04
N ASP A 268 -11.36 -8.54 -4.87
CA ASP A 268 -12.82 -8.39 -4.67
C ASP A 268 -13.29 -9.51 -3.71
#